data_AF-A0A925C9A1-F1
#
_entry.id   AF-A0A925C9A1-F1
#
_cell.length_a   1.000
_cell.length_b   1.000
_cell.length_c   1.000
_cell.angle_alpha   90.00
_cell.angle_beta   90.00
_cell.angle_gamma   90.00
#
_symmetry.space_group_name_H-M   'P 1'
#
loop_
_entity.id
_entity.type
_entity.pdbx_description
1 polymer ?
#
loop_
_entity_poly.entity_id
_entity_poly.type
_entity_poly.pdbx_seq_one_letter_code
_entity_poly.pdbx_strand_id
1 'polypeptide(L)'
;MADFVRRHPLIAYFVLAYTGSWLVWAFYVLSLDGLALLPFHAPASYLFIIALGTFTGPTVAAFAVTAFTEGRPGVDRLAARIVQWRVGIAWYLFVFLGLPAIETLGSIAMPGVLASFTPIDWPAELLATAVFFLYPALLAGPLGEEIGWRGVALPKLQALY
;
A
#
# COMPACT_ATOMS: atom_id res chain seq x y z
N MET A 1 24.53 10.74 -9.88
CA MET A 1 23.31 10.03 -9.40
C MET A 1 23.61 9.14 -8.20
N ALA A 2 24.43 8.10 -8.33
CA ALA A 2 24.71 7.14 -7.26
C ALA A 2 25.24 7.79 -5.96
N ASP A 3 26.12 8.78 -6.07
CA ASP A 3 26.69 9.46 -4.90
C ASP A 3 25.65 10.26 -4.10
N PHE A 4 24.66 10.86 -4.77
CA PHE A 4 23.57 11.56 -4.08
C PHE A 4 22.67 10.58 -3.33
N VAL A 5 22.27 9.48 -3.97
CA VAL A 5 21.42 8.45 -3.34
C VAL A 5 22.09 7.84 -2.10
N ARG A 6 23.41 7.63 -2.16
CA ARG A 6 24.17 7.12 -1.01
C ARG A 6 24.25 8.12 0.15
N ARG A 7 24.39 9.41 -0.15
CA ARG A 7 24.46 10.47 0.87
C ARG A 7 23.09 10.84 1.44
N HIS A 8 22.03 10.74 0.65
CA HIS A 8 20.67 11.15 1.02
C HIS A 8 19.63 10.07 0.67
N PRO A 9 19.74 8.84 1.22
CA PRO A 9 18.90 7.72 0.82
C PRO A 9 17.41 7.93 1.12
N LEU A 10 17.09 8.61 2.22
CA LEU A 10 15.71 8.89 2.60
C LEU A 10 15.05 9.91 1.65
N ILE A 11 15.76 11.01 1.33
CA ILE A 11 15.27 12.01 0.38
C ILE A 11 15.11 11.39 -1.00
N ALA A 12 16.12 10.63 -1.46
CA ALA A 12 16.04 9.92 -2.72
C ALA A 12 14.85 8.96 -2.77
N TYR A 13 14.59 8.22 -1.70
CA TYR A 13 13.44 7.32 -1.60
C TYR A 13 12.11 8.08 -1.73
N PHE A 14 11.89 9.15 -0.95
CA PHE A 14 10.63 9.90 -1.03
C PHE A 14 10.42 10.57 -2.39
N VAL A 15 11.47 11.16 -2.98
CA VAL A 15 11.38 11.77 -4.30
C VAL A 15 11.02 10.74 -5.37
N LEU A 16 11.68 9.58 -5.36
CA LEU A 16 11.41 8.50 -6.31
C LEU A 16 10.01 7.91 -6.10
N ALA A 17 9.61 7.67 -4.85
CA ALA A 17 8.30 7.10 -4.53
C ALA A 17 7.18 8.04 -4.98
N TYR A 18 7.28 9.33 -4.63
CA TYR A 18 6.29 10.33 -5.01
C TYR A 18 6.22 10.48 -6.54
N THR A 19 7.37 10.66 -7.19
CA THR A 19 7.42 10.84 -8.65
C THR A 19 6.89 9.61 -9.38
N GLY A 20 7.29 8.40 -8.95
CA GLY A 20 6.87 7.15 -9.56
C GLY A 20 5.36 6.89 -9.43
N SER A 21 4.75 7.23 -8.31
CA SER A 21 3.29 7.12 -8.14
C SER A 21 2.55 8.17 -8.97
N TRP A 22 2.96 9.44 -8.91
CA TRP A 22 2.26 10.52 -9.60
C TRP A 22 2.39 10.48 -11.11
N LEU A 23 3.50 9.96 -11.67
CA LEU A 23 3.61 9.71 -13.11
C LEU A 23 2.51 8.78 -13.62
N VAL A 24 2.00 7.87 -12.78
CA VAL A 24 0.94 6.94 -13.13
C VAL A 24 -0.43 7.51 -12.75
N TRP A 25 -0.60 7.96 -11.51
CA TRP A 25 -1.89 8.45 -11.01
C TRP A 25 -2.37 9.70 -11.72
N ALA A 26 -1.47 10.57 -12.19
CA ALA A 26 -1.84 11.77 -12.94
C ALA A 26 -2.64 11.44 -14.21
N PHE A 27 -2.44 10.28 -14.84
CA PHE A 27 -3.25 9.88 -16.00
C PHE A 27 -4.73 9.75 -15.66
N TYR A 28 -5.07 9.21 -14.49
CA TYR A 28 -6.47 9.15 -14.07
C TYR A 28 -6.95 10.49 -13.52
N VAL A 29 -6.16 11.13 -12.67
CA VAL A 29 -6.56 12.39 -12.02
C VAL A 29 -6.83 13.49 -13.05
N LEU A 30 -6.02 13.59 -14.11
CA LEU A 30 -6.16 14.62 -15.13
C LEU A 30 -7.18 14.26 -16.23
N SER A 31 -7.60 12.99 -16.35
CA SER A 31 -8.55 12.54 -17.38
C SER A 31 -9.98 13.02 -17.09
N LEU A 32 -10.85 12.85 -18.09
CA LEU A 32 -12.29 13.05 -17.99
C LEU A 32 -12.98 12.16 -16.94
N ASP A 33 -12.36 11.04 -16.55
CA ASP A 33 -12.87 10.13 -15.52
C ASP A 33 -12.47 10.57 -14.09
N GLY A 34 -11.54 11.52 -13.98
CA GLY A 34 -11.09 12.14 -12.73
C GLY A 34 -11.56 13.59 -12.61
N LEU A 35 -10.64 14.54 -12.70
CA LEU A 35 -10.91 15.98 -12.56
C LEU A 35 -11.29 16.69 -13.87
N ALA A 36 -11.27 15.97 -15.00
CA ALA A 36 -11.58 16.50 -16.34
C ALA A 36 -10.74 17.73 -16.74
N LEU A 37 -9.47 17.77 -16.31
CA LEU A 37 -8.56 18.87 -16.61
C LEU A 37 -7.96 18.76 -18.02
N LEU A 38 -7.91 17.56 -18.58
CA LEU A 38 -7.39 17.28 -19.92
C LEU A 38 -8.40 16.44 -20.72
N PRO A 39 -8.49 16.64 -22.05
CA PRO A 39 -9.53 16.04 -22.90
C PRO A 39 -9.16 14.61 -23.33
N PHE A 40 -8.96 13.70 -22.38
CA PHE A 40 -8.74 12.27 -22.64
C PHE A 40 -9.42 11.40 -21.58
N HIS A 41 -9.71 10.14 -21.89
CA HIS A 41 -10.15 9.14 -20.91
C HIS A 41 -8.96 8.33 -20.39
N ALA A 42 -9.01 7.93 -19.12
CA ALA A 42 -7.99 7.14 -18.48
C ALA A 42 -7.73 5.85 -19.28
N PRO A 43 -6.46 5.47 -19.47
CA PRO A 43 -6.10 4.31 -20.30
C PRO A 43 -6.46 2.96 -19.66
N ALA A 44 -6.88 2.96 -18.39
CA ALA A 44 -7.24 1.78 -17.62
C ALA A 44 -8.21 2.15 -16.47
N SER A 45 -8.75 1.15 -15.79
CA SER A 45 -9.64 1.36 -14.65
C SER A 45 -8.92 2.07 -13.49
N TYR A 46 -9.69 2.82 -12.68
CA TYR A 46 -9.21 3.47 -11.47
C TYR A 46 -8.39 2.51 -10.59
N LEU A 47 -8.98 1.34 -10.33
CA LEU A 47 -8.41 0.26 -9.54
C LEU A 47 -7.04 -0.21 -10.06
N PHE A 48 -6.88 -0.31 -11.39
CA PHE A 48 -5.61 -0.69 -11.99
C PHE A 48 -4.57 0.42 -11.90
N ILE A 49 -4.97 1.68 -12.15
CA ILE A 49 -4.05 2.83 -12.11
C ILE A 49 -3.55 3.08 -10.69
N ILE A 50 -4.44 2.99 -9.70
CA ILE A 50 -4.06 3.09 -8.28
C ILE A 50 -3.05 2.00 -7.94
N ALA A 51 -3.39 0.75 -8.24
CA ALA A 51 -2.50 -0.39 -8.03
C ALA A 51 -1.12 -0.15 -8.63
N LEU A 52 -1.07 0.17 -9.93
CA LEU A 52 0.18 0.39 -10.64
C LEU A 52 1.04 1.48 -10.01
N GLY A 53 0.43 2.61 -9.62
CA GLY A 53 1.17 3.72 -9.00
C GLY A 53 1.74 3.37 -7.61
N THR A 54 1.13 2.45 -6.86
CA THR A 54 1.73 1.95 -5.61
C THR A 54 3.00 1.14 -5.87
N PHE A 55 3.04 0.35 -6.95
CA PHE A 55 4.24 -0.41 -7.32
C PHE A 55 5.32 0.48 -7.94
N THR A 56 4.96 1.37 -8.88
CA THR A 56 5.92 2.24 -9.57
C THR A 56 6.53 3.31 -8.67
N GLY A 57 5.84 3.70 -7.60
CA GLY A 57 6.36 4.58 -6.58
C GLY A 57 7.14 3.83 -5.49
N PRO A 58 6.55 3.59 -4.31
CA PRO A 58 7.23 3.01 -3.16
C PRO A 58 8.06 1.75 -3.42
N THR A 59 7.50 0.75 -4.13
CA THR A 59 8.23 -0.51 -4.37
C THR A 59 9.46 -0.31 -5.25
N VAL A 60 9.32 0.31 -6.42
CA VAL A 60 10.46 0.56 -7.32
C VAL A 60 11.49 1.47 -6.64
N ALA A 61 11.04 2.50 -5.92
CA ALA A 61 11.92 3.37 -5.15
C ALA A 61 12.72 2.60 -4.10
N ALA A 62 12.08 1.64 -3.40
CA ALA A 62 12.72 0.81 -2.39
C ALA A 62 13.85 -0.03 -2.96
N PHE A 63 13.60 -0.72 -4.08
CA PHE A 63 14.61 -1.53 -4.75
C PHE A 63 15.72 -0.68 -5.35
N ALA A 64 15.39 0.45 -5.99
CA ALA A 64 16.38 1.35 -6.56
C ALA A 64 17.32 1.91 -5.50
N VAL A 65 16.79 2.50 -4.42
CA VAL A 65 17.61 3.08 -3.35
C VAL A 65 18.44 1.99 -2.68
N THR A 66 17.84 0.86 -2.32
CA THR A 66 18.55 -0.28 -1.71
C THR A 66 19.67 -0.79 -2.60
N ALA A 67 19.46 -0.89 -3.92
CA ALA A 67 20.50 -1.31 -4.86
C ALA A 67 21.68 -0.32 -4.89
N PHE A 68 21.42 1.00 -4.85
CA PHE A 68 22.47 2.01 -4.86
C PHE A 68 23.23 2.12 -3.53
N THR A 69 22.57 1.84 -2.40
CA THR A 69 23.14 2.00 -1.05
C THR A 69 23.77 0.73 -0.51
N GLU A 70 23.15 -0.43 -0.74
CA GLU A 70 23.47 -1.70 -0.09
C GLU A 70 23.84 -2.80 -1.12
N GLY A 71 23.71 -2.53 -2.41
CA GLY A 71 24.02 -3.46 -3.48
C GLY A 71 23.10 -4.69 -3.50
N ARG A 72 23.55 -5.73 -4.20
CA ARG A 72 22.81 -6.99 -4.35
C ARG A 72 22.42 -7.65 -3.01
N PRO A 73 23.31 -7.73 -1.99
CA PRO A 73 22.92 -8.30 -0.69
C PRO A 73 21.78 -7.56 0.01
N GLY A 74 21.67 -6.23 -0.18
CA GLY A 74 20.56 -5.44 0.33
C GLY A 74 19.24 -5.76 -0.37
N VAL A 75 19.28 -5.87 -1.71
CA VAL A 75 18.12 -6.25 -2.52
C VAL A 75 17.61 -7.65 -2.15
N ASP A 76 18.51 -8.61 -1.99
CA ASP A 76 18.16 -9.98 -1.59
C ASP A 76 17.51 -10.01 -0.20
N ARG A 77 18.03 -9.23 0.77
CA ARG A 77 17.38 -9.05 2.08
C ARG A 77 15.99 -8.42 1.98
N LEU A 78 15.83 -7.39 1.16
CA LEU A 78 14.55 -6.70 1.01
C LEU A 78 13.51 -7.66 0.42
N ALA A 79 13.87 -8.40 -0.64
CA ALA A 79 13.00 -9.40 -1.24
C ALA A 79 12.64 -10.53 -0.25
N ALA A 80 13.60 -11.01 0.54
CA ALA A 80 13.35 -12.03 1.55
C ALA A 80 12.35 -11.58 2.64
N ARG A 81 12.30 -10.28 2.95
CA ARG A 81 11.34 -9.74 3.94
C ARG A 81 9.89 -9.75 3.46
N ILE A 82 9.65 -9.75 2.15
CA ILE A 82 8.28 -9.76 1.58
C ILE A 82 7.53 -11.04 1.95
N VAL A 83 8.25 -12.16 2.09
CA VAL A 83 7.68 -13.48 2.39
C VAL A 83 7.82 -13.87 3.86
N GLN A 84 8.06 -12.91 4.75
CA GLN A 84 8.11 -13.17 6.19
C GLN A 84 6.71 -13.25 6.78
N TRP A 85 6.16 -14.46 6.83
CA TRP A 85 4.82 -14.74 7.39
C TRP A 85 4.87 -15.39 8.78
N ARG A 86 6.03 -15.84 9.25
CA ARG A 86 6.15 -16.51 10.56
C ARG A 86 6.15 -15.50 11.70
N VAL A 87 4.95 -15.05 12.08
CA VAL A 87 4.69 -14.17 13.23
C VAL A 87 3.88 -14.91 14.31
N GLY A 88 3.93 -14.43 15.55
CA GLY A 88 3.21 -15.06 16.66
C GLY A 88 1.70 -15.11 16.44
N ILE A 89 1.04 -16.20 16.89
CA ILE A 89 -0.40 -16.42 16.70
C ILE A 89 -1.28 -15.27 17.21
N ALA A 90 -0.83 -14.56 18.25
CA ALA A 90 -1.51 -13.39 18.78
C ALA A 90 -1.74 -12.30 17.71
N TRP A 91 -0.79 -12.11 16.78
CA TRP A 91 -0.95 -11.14 15.69
C TRP A 91 -1.99 -11.55 14.67
N TYR A 92 -2.09 -12.85 14.37
CA TYR A 92 -3.15 -13.37 13.53
C TYR A 92 -4.52 -13.18 14.19
N LEU A 93 -4.64 -13.51 15.48
CA LEU A 93 -5.88 -13.28 16.24
C LEU A 93 -6.23 -11.79 16.29
N PHE A 94 -5.25 -10.91 16.47
CA PHE A 94 -5.49 -9.47 16.48
C PHE A 94 -5.98 -8.96 15.11
N VAL A 95 -5.39 -9.40 14.00
CA VAL A 95 -5.82 -8.98 12.66
C VAL A 95 -7.19 -9.54 12.29
N PHE A 96 -7.47 -10.81 12.58
CA PHE A 96 -8.72 -11.47 12.17
C PHE A 96 -9.90 -11.27 13.14
N LEU A 97 -9.64 -11.01 14.42
CA LEU A 97 -10.68 -10.81 15.44
C LEU A 97 -10.64 -9.42 16.05
N GLY A 98 -9.43 -8.94 16.39
CA GLY A 98 -9.24 -7.63 17.01
C GLY A 98 -9.68 -6.48 16.11
N LEU A 99 -9.19 -6.41 14.87
CA LEU A 99 -9.56 -5.33 13.93
C LEU A 99 -11.07 -5.33 13.61
N PRO A 100 -11.72 -6.46 13.23
CA PRO A 100 -13.17 -6.46 13.02
C PRO A 100 -13.97 -6.08 14.27
N ALA A 101 -13.52 -6.48 15.46
CA ALA A 101 -14.16 -6.08 16.71
C ALA A 101 -14.03 -4.56 16.95
N ILE A 102 -12.86 -3.98 16.70
CA ILE A 102 -12.64 -2.53 16.83
C ILE A 102 -13.52 -1.76 15.84
N GLU A 103 -13.56 -2.17 14.58
CA GLU A 103 -14.41 -1.57 13.53
C GLU A 103 -15.90 -1.68 13.90
N THR A 104 -16.33 -2.85 14.37
CA THR A 104 -17.72 -3.08 14.79
C THR A 104 -18.09 -2.20 15.99
N LEU A 105 -17.25 -2.17 17.02
CA LEU A 105 -17.50 -1.33 18.21
C LEU A 105 -17.47 0.16 17.86
N GLY A 106 -16.56 0.57 16.98
CA GLY A 106 -16.48 1.95 16.47
C GLY A 106 -17.75 2.36 15.71
N SER A 107 -18.26 1.48 14.85
CA SER A 107 -19.49 1.75 14.08
C SER A 107 -20.75 1.82 14.94
N ILE A 108 -20.84 1.06 16.04
CA ILE A 108 -21.99 1.14 16.97
C ILE A 108 -22.12 2.55 17.58
N ALA A 109 -21.03 3.29 17.72
CA ALA A 109 -21.06 4.66 18.21
C ALA A 109 -21.68 5.65 17.21
N MET A 110 -21.87 5.26 15.95
CA MET A 110 -22.44 6.12 14.91
C MET A 110 -23.98 6.14 15.02
N PRO A 111 -24.62 7.32 14.98
CA PRO A 111 -26.06 7.45 15.05
C PRO A 111 -26.78 6.63 13.97
N GLY A 112 -27.83 5.90 14.36
CA GLY A 112 -28.68 5.14 13.43
C GLY A 112 -28.19 3.74 13.08
N VAL A 113 -26.94 3.36 13.41
CA VAL A 113 -26.35 2.06 13.03
C VAL A 113 -27.12 0.87 13.59
N LEU A 114 -27.54 0.93 14.86
CA LEU A 114 -28.31 -0.16 15.48
C LEU A 114 -29.69 -0.32 14.83
N ALA A 115 -30.30 0.78 14.37
CA ALA A 115 -31.61 0.76 13.70
C ALA A 115 -31.52 0.30 12.25
N SER A 116 -30.36 0.45 11.61
CA SER A 116 -30.09 0.01 10.24
C SER A 116 -29.47 -1.39 10.16
N PHE A 117 -29.44 -2.14 11.26
CA PHE A 117 -28.86 -3.48 11.26
C PHE A 117 -29.68 -4.44 10.40
N THR A 118 -29.04 -5.00 9.37
CA THR A 118 -29.62 -6.04 8.54
C THR A 118 -28.93 -7.38 8.79
N PRO A 119 -29.67 -8.50 8.82
CA PRO A 119 -29.06 -9.82 8.91
C PRO A 119 -28.03 -10.05 7.80
N ILE A 120 -26.89 -10.62 8.16
CA ILE A 120 -25.79 -10.92 7.23
C ILE A 120 -26.17 -12.16 6.41
N ASP A 121 -26.13 -12.04 5.08
CA ASP A 121 -26.15 -13.19 4.17
C ASP A 121 -24.75 -13.78 4.07
N TRP A 122 -24.43 -14.67 5.02
CA TRP A 122 -23.08 -15.15 5.26
C TRP A 122 -22.33 -15.63 4.01
N PRO A 123 -22.91 -16.42 3.09
CA PRO A 123 -22.18 -16.88 1.89
C PRO A 123 -21.80 -15.74 0.93
N ALA A 124 -22.71 -14.82 0.64
CA ALA A 124 -22.46 -13.70 -0.26
C ALA A 124 -21.47 -12.71 0.35
N GLU A 125 -21.65 -12.41 1.64
CA GLU A 125 -20.79 -11.47 2.37
C GLU A 125 -19.39 -12.05 2.63
N LEU A 126 -19.25 -13.35 2.89
CA LEU A 126 -17.94 -14.01 2.97
C LEU A 126 -17.19 -13.93 1.64
N LEU A 127 -17.87 -14.16 0.52
CA LEU A 127 -17.25 -14.05 -0.80
C LEU A 127 -16.86 -12.60 -1.11
N ALA A 128 -17.75 -11.64 -0.85
CA ALA A 128 -17.49 -10.22 -1.03
C ALA A 128 -16.32 -9.76 -0.15
N THR A 129 -16.29 -10.16 1.12
CA THR A 129 -15.21 -9.88 2.06
C THR A 129 -13.89 -10.52 1.61
N ALA A 130 -13.91 -11.77 1.13
CA ALA A 130 -12.70 -12.41 0.63
C ALA A 130 -12.13 -11.70 -0.60
N VAL A 131 -12.99 -11.32 -1.56
CA VAL A 131 -12.59 -10.54 -2.74
C VAL A 131 -12.08 -9.15 -2.33
N PHE A 132 -12.80 -8.47 -1.45
CA PHE A 132 -12.45 -7.15 -0.94
C PHE A 132 -11.26 -7.16 0.02
N PHE A 133 -10.87 -8.31 0.57
CA PHE A 133 -9.63 -8.44 1.33
C PHE A 133 -8.45 -8.69 0.39
N LEU A 134 -8.60 -9.64 -0.54
CA LEU A 134 -7.53 -10.03 -1.46
C LEU A 134 -7.19 -8.92 -2.46
N TYR A 135 -8.19 -8.19 -2.96
CA TYR A 135 -7.97 -7.15 -3.95
C TYR A 135 -7.12 -5.99 -3.40
N PRO A 136 -7.44 -5.33 -2.26
CA PRO A 136 -6.58 -4.33 -1.68
C PRO A 136 -5.26 -4.89 -1.20
N ALA A 137 -5.26 -6.02 -0.47
CA ALA A 137 -4.04 -6.59 0.09
C ALA A 137 -2.97 -6.87 -0.97
N LEU A 138 -3.37 -7.36 -2.15
CA LEU A 138 -2.45 -7.69 -3.23
C LEU A 138 -2.23 -6.54 -4.22
N LEU A 139 -3.28 -5.78 -4.54
CA LEU A 139 -3.27 -4.86 -5.67
C LEU A 139 -3.50 -3.41 -5.28
N ALA A 140 -4.20 -3.07 -4.18
CA ALA A 140 -4.59 -1.68 -3.90
C ALA A 140 -3.92 -1.04 -2.68
N GLY A 141 -2.66 -1.41 -2.37
CA GLY A 141 -1.88 -0.69 -1.37
C GLY A 141 -0.81 -1.52 -0.68
N PRO A 142 -1.14 -2.45 0.22
CA PRO A 142 -0.20 -3.00 1.17
C PRO A 142 1.03 -3.63 0.50
N LEU A 143 0.86 -4.47 -0.52
CA LEU A 143 2.02 -5.08 -1.17
C LEU A 143 2.88 -4.06 -1.95
N GLY A 144 2.26 -3.16 -2.71
CA GLY A 144 2.98 -2.15 -3.50
C GLY A 144 3.63 -1.05 -2.65
N GLU A 145 3.05 -0.75 -1.50
CA GLU A 145 3.49 0.34 -0.63
C GLU A 145 4.44 -0.11 0.48
N GLU A 146 4.08 -1.18 1.20
CA GLU A 146 4.76 -1.56 2.44
C GLU A 146 6.19 -2.06 2.21
N ILE A 147 6.51 -2.55 1.01
CA ILE A 147 7.89 -2.89 0.61
C ILE A 147 8.80 -1.67 0.79
N GLY A 148 8.32 -0.48 0.40
CA GLY A 148 9.08 0.76 0.56
C GLY A 148 8.95 1.36 1.95
N TRP A 149 7.73 1.46 2.48
CA TRP A 149 7.50 2.10 3.78
C TRP A 149 8.18 1.34 4.92
N ARG A 150 7.96 0.02 5.02
CA ARG A 150 8.58 -0.82 6.07
C ARG A 150 9.98 -1.28 5.73
N GLY A 151 10.29 -1.46 4.45
CA GLY A 151 11.59 -1.94 4.02
C GLY A 151 12.68 -0.87 4.03
N VAL A 152 12.33 0.39 3.77
CA VAL A 152 13.30 1.47 3.55
C VAL A 152 13.04 2.69 4.41
N ALA A 153 11.84 3.29 4.34
CA ALA A 153 11.59 4.57 5.00
C ALA A 153 11.62 4.47 6.53
N LEU A 154 10.81 3.56 7.09
CA LEU A 154 10.64 3.41 8.53
C LEU A 154 11.95 3.06 9.24
N PRO A 155 12.75 2.04 8.83
CA PRO A 155 13.98 1.71 9.54
C PRO A 155 15.02 2.82 9.49
N LYS A 156 15.07 3.59 8.38
CA LYS A 156 16.02 4.71 8.24
C LYS A 156 15.58 5.91 9.07
N LEU A 157 14.27 6.16 9.18
CA LEU A 157 13.72 7.20 10.07
C LEU A 157 13.94 6.87 11.55
N GLN A 158 13.66 5.63 11.96
CA GLN A 158 13.89 5.15 13.33
C GLN A 158 15.37 5.14 13.75
N ALA A 159 16.30 5.16 12.80
CA ALA A 159 17.72 5.30 13.10
C ALA A 159 18.14 6.77 13.34
N LEU A 160 17.31 7.73 12.95
CA LEU A 160 17.57 9.17 13.05
C LEU A 160 16.83 9.84 14.21
N TYR A 161 15.69 9.29 14.62
CA TYR A 161 14.78 9.82 15.66
C TYR A 161 14.36 8.69 16.60
#